data_AF-K1U872-F1
#
_entry.id   AF-K1U872-F1
#
_cell.length_a   1.000
_cell.length_b   1.000
_cell.length_c   1.000
_cell.angle_alpha   90.00
_cell.angle_beta   90.00
_cell.angle_gamma   90.00
#
_symmetry.space_group_name_H-M   'P 1'
#
loop_
_entity.id
_entity.type
_entity.pdbx_description
1 polymer ?
#
loop_
_entity_poly.entity_id
_entity_poly.type
_entity_poly.pdbx_seq_one_letter_code
_entity_poly.pdbx_strand_id
1 'polypeptide(L)'
;MVNLSKLEEIKDLRTVWPHEALDFTPWLSQDDNIALLADAVGLDITVDETESSVGDFNVDIFASETGTDRKIIIENQLEDTNHDHLGKLIT
;
A
#
# COMPACT_ATOMS: atom_id res chain seq x y z
N MET A 1 -29.20 14.39 -1.16
CA MET A 1 -29.07 14.92 -2.53
C MET A 1 -27.70 14.49 -3.02
N VAL A 2 -27.61 13.70 -4.09
CA VAL A 2 -26.31 13.20 -4.58
C VAL A 2 -25.61 14.34 -5.31
N ASN A 3 -24.37 14.64 -4.91
CA ASN A 3 -23.57 15.69 -5.52
C ASN A 3 -22.65 15.04 -6.56
N LEU A 4 -22.86 15.36 -7.82
CA LEU A 4 -22.08 14.83 -8.94
C LEU A 4 -20.98 15.83 -9.32
N SER A 5 -19.76 15.34 -9.48
CA SER A 5 -18.60 16.12 -9.95
C SER A 5 -17.96 15.45 -11.17
N LYS A 6 -17.00 16.14 -11.79
CA LYS A 6 -16.16 15.57 -12.85
C LYS A 6 -14.91 14.96 -12.24
N LEU A 7 -14.50 13.78 -12.73
CA LEU A 7 -13.19 13.22 -12.43
C LEU A 7 -12.14 14.01 -13.20
N GLU A 8 -11.05 14.37 -12.53
CA GLU A 8 -9.89 15.05 -13.11
C GLU A 8 -8.65 14.19 -12.90
N GLU A 9 -7.85 14.07 -13.96
CA GLU A 9 -6.59 13.33 -13.91
C GLU A 9 -5.53 14.15 -13.17
N ILE A 10 -4.86 13.53 -12.21
CA ILE A 10 -3.73 14.12 -11.50
C ILE A 10 -2.46 13.74 -12.25
N LYS A 11 -1.80 14.73 -12.86
CA LYS A 11 -0.58 14.52 -13.67
C LYS A 11 0.66 14.26 -12.83
N ASP A 12 0.72 14.85 -11.63
CA ASP A 12 1.84 14.69 -10.71
C ASP A 12 1.31 14.21 -9.35
N LEU A 13 1.50 12.92 -9.07
CA LEU A 13 1.03 12.30 -7.84
C LEU A 13 1.72 12.88 -6.60
N ARG A 14 2.93 13.45 -6.73
CA ARG A 14 3.65 14.11 -5.62
C ARG A 14 2.94 15.36 -5.13
N THR A 15 2.02 15.93 -5.91
CA THR A 15 1.16 17.04 -5.46
C THR A 15 0.09 16.60 -4.46
N VAL A 16 -0.25 15.30 -4.44
CA VAL A 16 -1.22 14.69 -3.52
C VAL A 16 -0.50 13.96 -2.38
N TRP A 17 0.55 13.21 -2.72
CA TRP A 17 1.37 12.47 -1.78
C TRP A 17 2.85 12.91 -1.89
N PRO A 18 3.22 14.04 -1.25
CA PRO A 18 4.59 14.53 -1.26
C PRO A 18 5.61 13.50 -0.77
N HIS A 19 5.24 12.72 0.25
CA HIS A 19 6.07 11.70 0.87
C HIS A 19 5.38 10.34 0.82
N GLU A 20 6.08 9.33 0.32
CA GLU A 20 5.52 7.98 0.16
C GLU A 20 5.11 7.39 1.51
N ALA A 21 6.04 7.27 2.44
CA ALA A 21 5.81 6.73 3.79
C ALA A 21 4.79 7.53 4.63
N LEU A 22 4.73 8.86 4.47
CA LEU A 22 3.91 9.71 5.33
C LEU A 22 2.53 10.04 4.74
N ASP A 23 2.38 9.95 3.42
CA ASP A 23 1.16 10.36 2.73
C ASP A 23 0.55 9.20 1.94
N PHE A 24 1.33 8.49 1.12
CA PHE A 24 0.82 7.42 0.26
C PHE A 24 0.55 6.12 1.03
N THR A 25 1.52 5.65 1.82
CA THR A 25 1.39 4.41 2.61
C THR A 25 0.17 4.45 3.54
N PRO A 26 -0.08 5.54 4.31
CA PRO A 26 -1.27 5.63 5.16
C PRO A 26 -2.58 5.76 4.38
N TRP A 27 -2.54 6.28 3.15
CA TRP A 27 -3.70 6.30 2.26
C TRP A 27 -4.00 4.90 1.75
N LEU A 28 -2.99 4.18 1.25
CA LEU A 28 -3.15 2.82 0.73
C LEU A 28 -3.65 1.84 1.81
N SER A 29 -3.21 2.02 3.06
CA SER A 29 -3.58 1.17 4.19
C SER A 29 -5.01 1.37 4.69
N GLN A 30 -5.77 2.34 4.16
CA GLN A 30 -7.17 2.54 4.54
C GLN A 30 -8.04 1.38 4.06
N ASP A 31 -9.04 0.98 4.85
CA ASP A 31 -9.91 -0.16 4.58
C ASP A 31 -10.47 -0.18 3.14
N ASP A 32 -10.97 0.94 2.64
CA ASP A 32 -11.52 1.04 1.29
C ASP A 32 -10.46 0.84 0.20
N ASN A 33 -9.23 1.35 0.40
CA ASN A 33 -8.16 1.29 -0.59
C ASN A 33 -7.46 -0.06 -0.57
N ILE A 34 -7.22 -0.64 0.62
CA ILE A 34 -6.66 -1.98 0.73
C ILE A 34 -7.64 -3.04 0.23
N ALA A 35 -8.96 -2.82 0.39
CA ALA A 35 -9.98 -3.69 -0.20
C ALA A 35 -9.91 -3.73 -1.72
N LEU A 36 -9.62 -2.60 -2.38
CA LEU A 36 -9.40 -2.56 -3.83
C LEU A 36 -8.15 -3.33 -4.24
N LEU A 37 -7.06 -3.22 -3.47
CA LEU A 37 -5.84 -4.00 -3.72
C LEU A 37 -6.11 -5.49 -3.53
N ALA A 38 -6.77 -5.87 -2.43
CA ALA A 38 -7.17 -7.23 -2.08
C ALA A 38 -7.94 -7.91 -3.22
N ASP A 39 -8.97 -7.24 -3.76
CA ASP A 39 -9.75 -7.73 -4.89
C ASP A 39 -8.89 -7.89 -6.16
N ALA A 40 -8.03 -6.90 -6.45
CA ALA A 40 -7.17 -6.91 -7.64
C ALA A 40 -6.15 -8.06 -7.64
N VAL A 41 -5.63 -8.44 -6.47
CA VAL A 41 -4.65 -9.54 -6.33
C VAL A 41 -5.28 -10.88 -5.92
N GLY A 42 -6.58 -10.90 -5.61
CA GLY A 42 -7.32 -12.10 -5.19
C GLY A 42 -6.90 -12.64 -3.83
N LEU A 43 -6.58 -11.76 -2.88
CA LEU A 43 -6.21 -12.10 -1.50
C LEU A 43 -7.10 -11.33 -0.52
N ASP A 44 -7.58 -11.97 0.54
CA ASP A 44 -8.27 -11.27 1.63
C ASP A 44 -7.22 -10.65 2.55
N ILE A 45 -6.97 -9.34 2.42
CA ILE A 45 -5.90 -8.63 3.14
C ILE A 45 -6.45 -7.96 4.40
N THR A 46 -5.85 -8.22 5.57
CA THR A 46 -6.03 -7.45 6.80
C THR A 46 -4.73 -6.74 7.16
N VAL A 47 -4.75 -5.40 7.17
CA VAL A 47 -3.58 -4.60 7.58
C VAL A 47 -3.36 -4.74 9.08
N ASP A 48 -2.16 -5.18 9.46
CA ASP A 48 -1.75 -5.33 10.86
C ASP A 48 -1.03 -4.06 11.35
N GLU A 49 -0.07 -3.55 10.57
CA GLU A 49 0.75 -2.37 10.93
C GLU A 49 1.34 -1.70 9.66
N THR A 50 1.57 -0.39 9.72
CA THR A 50 2.33 0.38 8.71
C THR A 50 3.70 0.76 9.26
N GLU A 51 4.74 0.83 8.41
CA GLU A 51 6.14 1.08 8.81
C GLU A 51 6.62 0.07 9.86
N SER A 52 6.22 -1.20 9.70
CA SER A 52 6.39 -2.25 10.69
C SER A 52 7.81 -2.79 10.70
N SER A 53 8.36 -3.02 11.90
CA SER A 53 9.67 -3.65 12.05
C SER A 53 9.52 -5.17 12.10
N VAL A 54 10.00 -5.86 11.07
CA VAL A 54 9.95 -7.32 10.93
C VAL A 54 11.38 -7.88 10.93
N GLY A 55 11.81 -8.34 12.12
CA GLY A 55 13.18 -8.80 12.31
C GLY A 55 14.18 -7.66 12.16
N ASP A 56 15.13 -7.81 11.23
CA ASP A 56 16.14 -6.79 10.93
C ASP A 56 15.68 -5.78 9.85
N PHE A 57 14.45 -5.95 9.33
CA PHE A 57 13.91 -5.14 8.25
C PHE A 57 12.75 -4.26 8.71
N ASN A 58 12.49 -3.20 7.96
CA ASN A 58 11.30 -2.39 8.11
C ASN A 58 10.51 -2.45 6.80
N VAL A 59 9.21 -2.73 6.90
CA VAL A 59 8.30 -2.91 5.76
C VAL A 59 7.21 -1.83 5.77
N ASP A 60 6.83 -1.36 4.58
CA ASP A 60 5.87 -0.25 4.46
C ASP A 60 4.50 -0.65 5.04
N ILE A 61 3.98 -1.83 4.68
CA ILE A 61 2.74 -2.37 5.25
C ILE A 61 2.91 -3.86 5.56
N PHE A 62 2.70 -4.21 6.83
CA PHE A 62 2.59 -5.58 7.29
C PHE A 62 1.11 -5.97 7.42
N ALA A 63 0.76 -7.12 6.83
CA ALA A 63 -0.60 -7.58 6.76
C ALA A 63 -0.68 -9.11 6.89
N SER A 64 -1.91 -9.61 7.01
CA SER A 64 -2.21 -11.04 7.04
C SER A 64 -3.34 -11.40 6.10
N GLU A 65 -3.31 -12.62 5.57
CA GLU A 65 -4.43 -13.18 4.81
C GLU A 65 -5.53 -13.61 5.78
N THR A 66 -6.70 -12.99 5.69
CA THR A 66 -7.80 -13.17 6.65
C THR A 66 -8.16 -14.63 6.85
N GLY A 67 -8.20 -15.06 8.11
CA GLY A 67 -8.57 -16.44 8.46
C GLY A 67 -7.46 -17.48 8.23
N THR A 68 -6.24 -17.04 7.92
CA THR A 68 -5.06 -17.89 7.79
C THR A 68 -3.89 -17.36 8.63
N ASP A 69 -2.83 -18.15 8.76
CA ASP A 69 -1.57 -17.72 9.38
C ASP A 69 -0.59 -17.11 8.36
N ARG A 70 -1.02 -16.90 7.10
CA ARG A 70 -0.15 -16.38 6.05
C ARG A 70 0.06 -14.88 6.23
N LYS A 71 1.33 -14.49 6.29
CA LYS A 71 1.75 -13.09 6.34
C LYS A 71 1.91 -12.53 4.92
N ILE A 72 1.54 -11.27 4.79
CA ILE A 72 1.62 -10.48 3.56
C ILE A 72 2.51 -9.27 3.88
N ILE A 73 3.50 -9.06 3.04
CA ILE A 73 4.33 -7.85 3.05
C ILE A 73 3.99 -7.06 1.80
N ILE A 74 3.72 -5.78 1.96
CA ILE A 74 3.44 -4.86 0.85
C ILE A 74 4.50 -3.75 0.92
N GLU A 75 5.37 -3.70 -0.08
CA GLU A 75 6.32 -2.61 -0.33
C GLU A 75 5.74 -1.76 -1.46
N ASN A 76 5.19 -0.60 -1.14
CA ASN A 76 4.46 0.22 -2.10
C ASN A 76 5.36 1.30 -2.68
N GLN A 77 5.26 1.55 -3.99
CA GLN A 77 6.02 2.60 -4.65
C GLN A 77 5.08 3.47 -5.49
N LEU A 78 5.22 4.80 -5.38
CA LEU A 78 4.39 5.76 -6.10
C LEU A 78 4.82 5.94 -7.57
N GLU A 79 6.12 5.80 -7.82
CA GLU A 79 6.75 5.93 -9.14
C GLU A 79 7.16 4.56 -9.69
N ASP A 80 7.66 4.54 -10.93
CA ASP A 80 8.11 3.31 -11.61
C ASP A 80 9.03 2.46 -10.72
N THR A 81 8.76 1.16 -10.70
CA THR A 81 9.55 0.18 -9.93
C THR A 81 11.04 0.29 -10.26
N ASN A 82 11.88 0.32 -9.23
CA ASN A 82 13.33 0.29 -9.38
C ASN A 82 13.94 -1.00 -8.78
N HIS A 83 15.22 -1.26 -9.09
CA HIS A 83 15.91 -2.48 -8.66
C HIS A 83 16.16 -2.55 -7.15
N ASP A 84 16.26 -1.40 -6.47
CA ASP A 84 16.51 -1.34 -5.02
C ASP A 84 15.30 -1.88 -4.24
N HIS A 85 14.08 -1.55 -4.69
CA HIS A 85 12.85 -2.06 -4.06
C HIS A 85 12.66 -3.57 -4.28
N LEU A 86 13.05 -4.10 -5.45
CA LEU A 86 13.03 -5.55 -5.67
C LEU A 86 14.05 -6.28 -4.79
N GLY A 87 15.23 -5.70 -4.57
CA GLY A 87 16.21 -6.18 -3.60
C GLY A 87 15.59 -6.26 -2.18
N LYS A 88 14.86 -5.20 -1.80
CA LYS A 88 13.95 -5.08 -0.65
C LYS A 88 13.24 -6.40 -0.27
N LEU A 89 12.62 -7.00 -1.29
CA LEU A 89 11.69 -8.12 -1.13
C LEU A 89 12.38 -9.49 -1.08
N ILE A 90 13.64 -9.60 -1.51
CA ILE A 90 14.31 -10.89 -1.74
C ILE A 90 15.50 -11.12 -0.79
N THR A 91 16.14 -10.06 -0.29
CA THR A 91 17.40 -10.14 0.46
C THR A 91 17.33 -9.43 1.80
#